data_AF-A0A8H7FEK2-F1
#
_entry.id   AF-A0A8H7FEK2-F1
#
_cell.length_a   1.000
_cell.length_b   1.000
_cell.length_c   1.000
_cell.angle_alpha   90.00
_cell.angle_beta   90.00
_cell.angle_gamma   90.00
#
_symmetry.space_group_name_H-M   'P 1'
#
loop_
_entity.id
_entity.type
_entity.pdbx_description
1 polymer ?
#
loop_
_entity_poly.entity_id
_entity_poly.type
_entity_poly.pdbx_seq_one_letter_code
_entity_poly.pdbx_strand_id
1 'polypeptide(L)'
;MSASTAPTADSQTPSTGPANRHALTAVERQRAQLDRLLKDPAKPAFVPAAPKEKSVRPAREMMKNVQGSSAGAGSGEFHVYKASRRREYERLKLLDETSQKELETAEFERKRKEAEDLAEAKTAKNRAKRQKKKGKGKGKGPAEGVDDDSRRAANTSDVPIKKRRLVNGKELVFRIPGENSDGEEDGVEGGTDNAMPENEDEGLPPVEAPKVIDEPRITIHEDD
;
A
#
# COMPACT_ATOMS: atom_id res chain seq x y z
N MET A 1 -49.45 -6.97 -43.60
CA MET A 1 -48.76 -8.25 -43.86
C MET A 1 -47.27 -7.97 -44.00
N SER A 2 -46.46 -8.20 -42.95
CA SER A 2 -45.03 -8.55 -43.03
C SER A 2 -44.49 -8.71 -41.61
N ALA A 3 -43.99 -9.90 -41.36
CA ALA A 3 -43.77 -10.50 -40.05
C ALA A 3 -42.54 -9.95 -39.31
N SER A 4 -42.72 -9.66 -38.03
CA SER A 4 -41.63 -9.49 -37.06
C SER A 4 -41.07 -10.87 -36.72
N THR A 5 -39.91 -11.22 -37.25
CA THR A 5 -39.16 -12.43 -36.87
C THR A 5 -38.57 -12.22 -35.48
N ALA A 6 -39.19 -12.84 -34.46
CA ALA A 6 -38.63 -12.93 -33.12
C ALA A 6 -37.32 -13.76 -33.16
N PRO A 7 -36.27 -13.39 -32.39
CA PRO A 7 -35.12 -14.26 -32.23
C PRO A 7 -35.54 -15.46 -31.40
N THR A 8 -35.47 -16.65 -32.00
CA THR A 8 -35.67 -17.93 -31.36
C THR A 8 -34.73 -18.04 -30.17
N ALA A 9 -35.29 -18.11 -28.96
CA ALA A 9 -34.55 -18.42 -27.75
C ALA A 9 -34.03 -19.85 -27.86
N ASP A 10 -32.78 -19.99 -28.28
CA ASP A 10 -32.05 -21.25 -28.21
C ASP A 10 -31.74 -21.53 -26.73
N SER A 11 -32.73 -22.04 -25.99
CA SER A 11 -32.56 -22.53 -24.63
C SER A 11 -31.85 -23.88 -24.70
N GLN A 12 -30.56 -23.85 -25.02
CA GLN A 12 -29.69 -25.00 -24.79
C GLN A 12 -29.64 -25.21 -23.28
N THR A 13 -30.49 -26.09 -22.77
CA THR A 13 -30.40 -26.56 -21.39
C THR A 13 -29.01 -27.16 -21.20
N PRO A 14 -28.19 -26.68 -20.25
CA PRO A 14 -26.88 -27.28 -20.03
C PRO A 14 -27.13 -28.69 -19.53
N SER A 15 -26.77 -29.68 -20.37
CA SER A 15 -26.80 -31.09 -20.01
C SER A 15 -26.01 -31.27 -18.72
N THR A 16 -26.69 -31.73 -17.66
CA THR A 16 -26.05 -32.13 -16.41
C THR A 16 -25.11 -33.30 -16.71
N GLY A 17 -23.86 -32.98 -17.06
CA GLY A 17 -22.81 -33.96 -17.26
C GLY A 17 -22.58 -34.79 -15.99
N PRO A 18 -21.96 -35.98 -16.11
CA PRO A 18 -21.71 -36.86 -14.98
C PRO A 18 -20.97 -36.08 -13.88
N ALA A 19 -21.41 -36.24 -12.63
CA ALA A 19 -20.81 -35.59 -11.48
C ALA A 19 -19.30 -35.93 -11.43
N ASN A 20 -18.47 -34.96 -11.80
CA ASN A 20 -17.02 -35.11 -11.79
C ASN A 20 -16.57 -35.47 -10.37
N ARG A 21 -15.98 -36.66 -10.20
CA ARG A 21 -15.45 -37.15 -8.92
C ARG A 21 -14.12 -36.50 -8.53
N HIS A 22 -13.70 -35.47 -9.25
CA HIS A 22 -12.44 -34.75 -9.05
C HIS A 22 -12.69 -33.34 -8.53
N ALA A 23 -11.72 -32.79 -7.81
CA ALA A 23 -11.80 -31.42 -7.33
C ALA A 23 -11.88 -30.45 -8.51
N LEU A 24 -12.94 -29.65 -8.55
CA LEU A 24 -13.19 -28.69 -9.63
C LEU A 24 -12.01 -27.72 -9.79
N THR A 25 -11.58 -27.52 -11.03
CA THR A 25 -10.57 -26.52 -11.40
C THR A 25 -11.07 -25.11 -11.11
N ALA A 26 -10.16 -24.13 -11.00
CA ALA A 26 -10.55 -22.74 -10.73
C ALA A 26 -11.56 -22.19 -11.75
N VAL A 27 -11.37 -22.54 -13.02
CA VAL A 27 -12.26 -22.15 -14.14
C VAL A 27 -13.61 -22.86 -14.03
N GLU A 28 -13.64 -24.14 -13.68
CA GLU A 28 -14.90 -24.89 -13.49
C GLU A 28 -15.72 -24.34 -12.32
N ARG A 29 -15.07 -23.92 -11.22
CA ARG A 29 -15.77 -23.27 -10.09
C ARG A 29 -16.42 -21.96 -10.51
N GLN A 30 -15.71 -21.15 -11.30
CA GLN A 30 -16.23 -19.90 -11.83
C GLN A 30 -17.40 -20.16 -12.79
N ARG A 31 -17.28 -21.14 -13.70
CA ARG A 31 -18.37 -21.56 -14.58
C ARG A 31 -19.62 -21.96 -13.80
N ALA A 32 -19.48 -22.84 -12.80
CA ALA A 32 -20.61 -23.25 -11.97
C ALA A 32 -21.25 -22.09 -11.18
N GLN A 33 -20.46 -21.10 -10.75
CA GLN A 33 -20.98 -19.88 -10.12
C GLN A 33 -21.72 -18.97 -11.11
N LEU A 34 -21.19 -18.82 -12.33
CA LEU A 34 -21.84 -18.07 -13.41
C LEU A 34 -23.15 -18.76 -13.83
N ASP A 35 -23.14 -20.07 -14.04
CA ASP A 35 -24.33 -20.85 -14.37
C ASP A 35 -25.40 -20.70 -13.27
N ARG A 36 -24.99 -20.60 -12.00
CA ARG A 36 -25.91 -20.34 -10.89
C ARG A 36 -26.49 -18.92 -10.92
N LEU A 37 -25.67 -17.92 -11.26
CA LEU A 37 -26.09 -16.52 -11.29
C LEU A 37 -26.95 -16.21 -12.53
N LEU A 38 -26.65 -16.84 -13.66
CA LEU A 38 -27.34 -16.65 -14.95
C LEU A 38 -28.66 -17.43 -15.06
N LYS A 39 -28.96 -18.35 -14.13
CA LYS A 39 -30.29 -18.99 -14.04
C LYS A 39 -31.41 -17.98 -13.90
N ASP A 40 -31.20 -16.94 -13.08
CA ASP A 40 -32.17 -15.88 -12.81
C ASP A 40 -31.51 -14.50 -12.95
N PRO A 41 -31.37 -13.97 -14.18
CA PRO A 41 -30.62 -12.72 -14.43
C PRO A 41 -31.32 -11.47 -13.85
N ALA A 42 -32.61 -11.57 -13.50
CA ALA A 42 -33.35 -10.48 -12.86
C ALA A 42 -33.03 -10.33 -11.35
N LYS A 43 -32.38 -11.33 -10.73
CA LYS A 43 -32.04 -11.27 -9.30
C LYS A 43 -30.74 -10.48 -9.11
N PRO A 44 -30.73 -9.42 -8.29
CA PRO A 44 -29.49 -8.69 -8.01
C PRO A 44 -28.47 -9.61 -7.34
N ALA A 45 -27.22 -9.56 -7.83
CA ALA A 45 -26.12 -10.31 -7.26
C ALA A 45 -25.81 -9.80 -5.84
N PHE A 46 -25.70 -10.71 -4.87
CA PHE A 46 -25.30 -10.36 -3.51
C PHE A 46 -23.79 -10.11 -3.46
N VAL A 47 -23.38 -8.85 -3.35
CA VAL A 47 -22.00 -8.46 -3.04
C VAL A 47 -21.93 -8.16 -1.55
N PRO A 48 -21.14 -8.92 -0.75
CA PRO A 48 -21.02 -8.64 0.67
C PRO A 48 -20.38 -7.27 0.89
N ALA A 49 -20.90 -6.51 1.84
CA ALA A 49 -20.26 -5.29 2.29
C ALA A 49 -18.87 -5.58 2.90
N ALA A 50 -18.01 -4.56 2.92
CA ALA A 50 -16.69 -4.67 3.54
C ALA A 50 -16.79 -5.19 4.98
N PRO A 51 -15.84 -6.05 5.44
CA PRO A 51 -15.85 -6.56 6.79
C PRO A 51 -15.76 -5.40 7.78
N LYS A 52 -16.69 -5.36 8.73
CA LYS A 52 -16.69 -4.34 9.79
C LYS A 52 -15.60 -4.66 10.81
N GLU A 53 -14.95 -3.62 11.31
CA GLU A 53 -14.02 -3.76 12.43
C GLU A 53 -14.76 -4.24 13.67
N LYS A 54 -14.07 -5.05 14.49
CA LYS A 54 -14.62 -5.53 15.75
C LYS A 54 -14.78 -4.31 16.66
N SER A 55 -15.93 -4.15 17.29
CA SER A 55 -16.17 -3.09 18.27
C SER A 55 -16.76 -3.68 19.56
N VAL A 56 -16.37 -3.14 20.70
CA VAL A 56 -16.99 -3.50 21.98
C VAL A 56 -18.31 -2.76 22.12
N ARG A 57 -19.32 -3.43 22.68
CA ARG A 57 -20.61 -2.79 22.96
C ARG A 57 -20.41 -1.64 23.95
N PRO A 58 -21.05 -0.48 23.72
CA PRO A 58 -20.94 0.64 24.65
C PRO A 58 -21.46 0.25 26.04
N ALA A 59 -20.87 0.87 27.06
CA ALA A 59 -21.35 0.74 28.43
C ALA A 59 -22.81 1.24 28.52
N ARG A 60 -23.62 0.60 29.36
CA ARG A 60 -24.99 1.06 29.60
C ARG A 60 -24.95 2.31 30.48
N GLU A 61 -25.69 3.34 30.10
CA GLU A 61 -25.72 4.62 30.83
C GLU A 61 -26.30 4.50 32.23
N MET A 62 -27.42 3.78 32.39
CA MET A 62 -28.07 3.56 33.68
C MET A 62 -28.25 2.08 33.96
N MET A 63 -27.74 1.65 35.11
CA MET A 63 -27.96 0.29 35.60
C MET A 63 -29.17 0.29 36.53
N LYS A 64 -30.20 -0.47 36.17
CA LYS A 64 -31.51 -0.47 36.87
C LYS A 64 -31.51 -1.28 38.18
N ASN A 65 -30.53 -2.18 38.34
CA ASN A 65 -30.49 -3.17 39.42
C ASN A 65 -29.24 -2.98 40.29
N VAL A 66 -28.97 -1.75 40.74
CA VAL A 66 -27.85 -1.47 41.63
C VAL A 66 -28.29 -1.73 43.07
N GLN A 67 -27.71 -2.75 43.70
CA GLN A 67 -27.92 -3.05 45.12
C GLN A 67 -27.20 -1.99 45.97
N GLY A 68 -27.72 -1.69 47.17
CA GLY A 68 -27.15 -0.65 48.05
C GLY A 68 -25.70 -0.94 48.45
N SER A 69 -24.90 0.11 48.70
CA SER A 69 -23.45 0.02 48.90
C SER A 69 -23.02 -0.82 50.11
N SER A 70 -23.86 -0.94 51.13
CA SER A 70 -23.62 -1.74 52.34
C SER A 70 -24.24 -3.14 52.28
N ALA A 71 -24.92 -3.48 51.18
CA ALA A 71 -25.58 -4.76 51.06
C ALA A 71 -24.56 -5.87 50.71
N GLY A 72 -24.73 -7.05 51.28
CA GLY A 72 -23.79 -8.17 51.10
C GLY A 72 -23.73 -8.71 49.65
N ALA A 73 -22.67 -9.46 49.35
CA ALA A 73 -22.49 -10.08 48.05
C ALA A 73 -23.60 -11.11 47.77
N GLY A 74 -24.40 -10.85 46.73
CA GLY A 74 -25.42 -11.78 46.26
C GLY A 74 -24.82 -12.94 45.45
N SER A 75 -25.58 -14.02 45.27
CA SER A 75 -25.16 -15.19 44.49
C SER A 75 -24.88 -14.89 43.00
N GLY A 76 -25.49 -13.83 42.45
CA GLY A 76 -25.29 -13.39 41.08
C GLY A 76 -24.08 -12.47 40.86
N GLU A 77 -23.48 -11.93 41.92
CA GLU A 77 -22.44 -10.89 41.80
C GLU A 77 -21.17 -11.42 41.11
N PHE A 78 -20.83 -12.69 41.36
CA PHE A 78 -19.70 -13.35 40.68
C PHE A 78 -19.86 -13.35 39.15
N HIS A 79 -21.08 -13.60 38.65
CA HIS A 79 -21.32 -13.61 37.21
C HIS A 79 -21.33 -12.21 36.61
N VAL A 80 -21.82 -11.21 37.36
CA VAL A 80 -21.75 -9.80 36.97
C VAL A 80 -20.30 -9.37 36.80
N TYR A 81 -19.44 -9.67 37.79
CA TYR A 81 -18.00 -9.41 37.74
C TYR A 81 -17.31 -10.13 36.59
N LYS A 82 -17.57 -11.44 36.40
CA LYS A 82 -17.00 -12.22 35.29
C LYS A 82 -17.34 -11.60 33.93
N ALA A 83 -18.57 -11.16 33.75
CA ALA A 83 -19.04 -10.54 32.52
C ALA A 83 -18.51 -9.11 32.33
N SER A 84 -18.37 -8.31 33.39
CA SER A 84 -17.77 -6.98 33.31
C SER A 84 -16.27 -7.06 33.01
N ARG A 85 -15.53 -7.93 33.72
CA ARG A 85 -14.10 -8.16 33.51
C ARG A 85 -13.79 -8.66 32.10
N ARG A 86 -14.58 -9.60 31.58
CA ARG A 86 -14.42 -10.07 30.19
C ARG A 86 -14.62 -8.94 29.19
N ARG A 87 -15.68 -8.14 29.34
CA ARG A 87 -15.93 -6.96 28.47
C ARG A 87 -14.79 -5.94 28.56
N GLU A 88 -14.23 -5.73 29.75
CA GLU A 88 -13.14 -4.79 29.94
C GLU A 88 -11.83 -5.26 29.31
N TYR A 89 -11.48 -6.55 29.44
CA TYR A 89 -10.33 -7.11 28.74
C TYR A 89 -10.47 -7.09 27.22
N GLU A 90 -11.66 -7.37 26.70
CA GLU A 90 -11.94 -7.22 25.26
C GLU A 90 -11.80 -5.77 24.81
N ARG A 91 -12.22 -4.79 25.64
CA ARG A 91 -12.09 -3.36 25.35
C ARG A 91 -10.64 -2.91 25.36
N LEU A 92 -9.87 -3.26 26.39
CA LEU A 92 -8.45 -2.93 26.49
C LEU A 92 -7.67 -3.56 25.33
N LYS A 93 -7.92 -4.84 25.04
CA LYS A 93 -7.27 -5.53 23.92
C LYS A 93 -7.56 -4.83 22.59
N LEU A 94 -8.79 -4.40 22.36
CA LEU A 94 -9.15 -3.68 21.13
C LEU A 94 -8.40 -2.34 21.05
N LEU A 95 -8.35 -1.58 22.15
CA LEU A 95 -7.65 -0.30 22.21
C LEU A 95 -6.15 -0.48 21.91
N ASP A 96 -5.53 -1.49 22.51
CA ASP A 96 -4.12 -1.82 22.27
C ASP A 96 -3.89 -2.23 20.80
N GLU A 97 -4.76 -3.07 20.24
CA GLU A 97 -4.70 -3.47 18.82
C GLU A 97 -4.90 -2.29 17.86
N THR A 98 -5.79 -1.34 18.17
CA THR A 98 -6.01 -0.14 17.34
C THR A 98 -4.81 0.80 17.42
N SER A 99 -4.27 1.02 18.61
CA SER A 99 -3.08 1.86 18.82
C SER A 99 -1.88 1.29 18.05
N GLN A 100 -1.63 -0.02 18.14
CA GLN A 100 -0.55 -0.67 17.39
C GLN A 100 -0.72 -0.51 15.87
N LYS A 101 -1.94 -0.72 15.34
CA LYS A 101 -2.23 -0.53 13.92
C LYS A 101 -2.04 0.92 13.48
N GLU A 102 -2.46 1.88 14.28
CA GLU A 102 -2.30 3.31 13.99
C GLU A 102 -0.81 3.68 13.91
N LEU A 103 0.01 3.18 14.84
CA LEU A 103 1.47 3.38 14.80
C LEU A 103 2.09 2.74 13.55
N GLU A 104 1.78 1.48 13.26
CA GLU A 104 2.31 0.77 12.09
C GLU A 104 1.91 1.43 10.77
N THR A 105 0.66 1.88 10.65
CA THR A 105 0.16 2.59 9.47
C THR A 105 0.81 3.96 9.31
N ALA A 106 0.95 4.72 10.40
CA ALA A 106 1.65 6.01 10.37
C ALA A 106 3.12 5.87 9.95
N GLU A 107 3.83 4.88 10.47
CA GLU A 107 5.21 4.58 10.07
C GLU A 107 5.31 4.17 8.61
N PHE A 108 4.40 3.31 8.16
CA PHE A 108 4.35 2.85 6.77
C PHE A 108 4.08 4.02 5.82
N GLU A 109 3.13 4.88 6.15
CA GLU A 109 2.81 6.06 5.35
C GLU A 109 3.98 7.05 5.31
N ARG A 110 4.69 7.24 6.42
CA ARG A 110 5.88 8.10 6.46
C ARG A 110 6.97 7.55 5.54
N LYS A 111 7.32 6.28 5.66
CA LYS A 111 8.32 5.61 4.80
C LYS A 111 7.91 5.64 3.33
N ARG A 112 6.61 5.46 3.03
CA ARG A 112 6.08 5.52 1.67
C ARG A 112 6.23 6.92 1.07
N LYS A 113 5.86 7.98 1.82
CA LYS A 113 5.99 9.38 1.38
C LYS A 113 7.47 9.74 1.14
N GLU A 114 8.36 9.38 2.07
CA GLU A 114 9.80 9.57 1.91
C GLU A 114 10.33 8.91 0.62
N ALA A 115 9.92 7.66 0.34
CA ALA A 115 10.32 6.96 -0.88
C ALA A 115 9.76 7.61 -2.16
N GLU A 116 8.51 8.08 -2.11
CA GLU A 116 7.85 8.78 -3.21
C GLU A 116 8.53 10.12 -3.50
N ASP A 117 8.82 10.91 -2.47
CA ASP A 117 9.51 12.20 -2.58
C ASP A 117 10.92 12.04 -3.16
N LEU A 118 11.67 11.01 -2.74
CA LEU A 118 12.99 10.71 -3.30
C LEU A 118 12.90 10.29 -4.77
N ALA A 119 11.89 9.51 -5.15
CA ALA A 119 11.66 9.10 -6.53
C ALA A 119 11.23 10.30 -7.39
N GLU A 120 10.38 11.18 -6.88
CA GLU A 120 9.94 12.39 -7.55
C GLU A 120 11.10 13.40 -7.70
N ALA A 121 11.91 13.62 -6.67
CA ALA A 121 13.09 14.48 -6.75
C ALA A 121 14.08 14.02 -7.84
N LYS A 122 14.36 12.71 -7.90
CA LYS A 122 15.20 12.11 -8.97
C LYS A 122 14.56 12.30 -10.35
N THR A 123 13.26 12.07 -10.45
CA THR A 123 12.50 12.19 -11.71
C THR A 123 12.42 13.64 -12.18
N ALA A 124 12.15 14.59 -11.28
CA ALA A 124 12.10 16.02 -11.53
C ALA A 124 13.46 16.56 -11.97
N LYS A 125 14.55 16.17 -11.30
CA LYS A 125 15.93 16.52 -11.71
C LYS A 125 16.22 16.04 -13.14
N ASN A 126 15.85 14.81 -13.47
CA ASN A 126 16.03 14.25 -14.80
C ASN A 126 15.13 14.91 -15.86
N ARG A 127 13.88 15.22 -15.50
CA ARG A 127 12.93 15.96 -16.35
C ARG A 127 13.45 17.37 -16.65
N ALA A 128 13.92 18.09 -15.64
CA ALA A 128 14.52 19.42 -15.79
C ALA A 128 15.75 19.40 -16.71
N LYS A 129 16.65 18.41 -16.57
CA LYS A 129 17.79 18.20 -17.48
C LYS A 129 17.34 18.00 -18.93
N ARG A 130 16.30 17.19 -19.17
CA ARG A 130 15.74 16.96 -20.52
C ARG A 130 15.09 18.21 -21.10
N GLN A 131 14.33 18.97 -20.31
CA GLN A 131 13.70 20.21 -20.77
C GLN A 131 14.72 21.29 -21.10
N LYS A 132 15.78 21.46 -20.30
CA LYS A 132 16.91 22.36 -20.63
C LYS A 132 17.57 21.98 -21.95
N LYS A 133 17.78 20.68 -22.22
CA LYS A 133 18.31 20.20 -23.51
C LYS A 133 17.34 20.45 -24.67
N LYS A 134 16.03 20.20 -24.47
CA LYS A 134 14.99 20.46 -25.48
C LYS A 134 14.88 21.94 -25.83
N GLY A 135 14.94 22.83 -24.83
CA GLY A 135 14.94 24.28 -25.03
C GLY A 135 16.16 24.75 -25.83
N LYS A 136 17.37 24.26 -25.51
CA LYS A 136 18.59 24.55 -26.29
C LYS A 136 18.55 24.00 -27.71
N GLY A 137 17.92 22.84 -27.93
CA GLY A 137 17.75 22.26 -29.27
C GLY A 137 16.68 22.96 -30.12
N LYS A 138 15.66 23.57 -29.49
CA LYS A 138 14.63 24.37 -30.17
C LYS A 138 15.06 25.81 -30.45
N GLY A 139 16.07 26.33 -29.76
CA GLY A 139 16.65 27.66 -30.00
C GLY A 139 17.66 27.71 -31.15
N LYS A 140 17.92 26.59 -31.85
CA LYS A 140 18.77 26.52 -33.05
C LYS A 140 17.99 25.88 -34.20
N GLY A 141 17.14 26.70 -34.84
CA GLY A 141 16.67 26.54 -36.23
C GLY A 141 15.14 26.44 -36.44
N PRO A 142 14.54 27.09 -37.47
CA PRO A 142 14.98 28.27 -38.24
C PRO A 142 13.99 29.46 -38.15
N ALA A 143 14.54 30.67 -38.20
CA ALA A 143 13.84 31.81 -38.80
C ALA A 143 14.28 31.86 -40.28
N GLU A 144 13.30 32.03 -41.18
CA GLU A 144 13.39 32.25 -42.63
C GLU A 144 14.02 31.17 -43.55
N GLY A 145 13.34 30.94 -44.69
CA GLY A 145 13.93 30.36 -45.90
C GLY A 145 13.37 29.01 -46.37
N VAL A 146 12.17 29.03 -46.97
CA VAL A 146 11.71 28.07 -47.99
C VAL A 146 11.71 28.92 -49.26
N ASP A 147 12.35 28.64 -50.41
CA ASP A 147 12.87 27.45 -51.09
C ASP A 147 14.14 27.88 -51.87
N ASP A 148 15.11 26.99 -52.11
CA ASP A 148 15.63 26.77 -53.47
C ASP A 148 16.55 25.55 -53.52
N ASP A 149 16.51 24.95 -54.70
CA ASP A 149 16.96 23.67 -55.20
C ASP A 149 18.47 23.38 -55.09
N SER A 150 18.75 22.07 -55.18
CA SER A 150 19.90 21.49 -55.87
C SER A 150 21.06 20.88 -55.04
N ARG A 151 21.21 19.56 -55.24
CA ARG A 151 22.46 18.77 -55.35
C ARG A 151 23.22 18.49 -54.03
N ARG A 152 23.70 17.28 -53.70
CA ARG A 152 23.99 16.06 -54.48
C ARG A 152 24.36 14.90 -53.51
N ALA A 153 23.87 13.70 -53.84
CA ALA A 153 24.51 12.37 -53.82
C ALA A 153 25.51 11.98 -52.68
N ALA A 154 25.13 10.99 -51.85
CA ALA A 154 25.57 9.57 -51.90
C ALA A 154 26.87 9.21 -51.13
N ASN A 155 26.77 8.45 -50.03
CA ASN A 155 27.19 7.04 -49.94
C ASN A 155 27.26 6.46 -48.49
N THR A 156 26.74 5.23 -48.37
CA THR A 156 27.19 4.06 -47.56
C THR A 156 27.10 4.06 -46.02
N SER A 157 26.05 3.44 -45.48
CA SER A 157 26.12 2.16 -44.72
C SER A 157 24.79 1.88 -44.00
N ASP A 158 24.14 0.80 -44.42
CA ASP A 158 22.79 0.41 -44.01
C ASP A 158 22.87 -0.61 -42.86
N VAL A 159 22.92 -0.14 -41.61
CA VAL A 159 22.70 -0.96 -40.42
C VAL A 159 21.88 -0.17 -39.39
N PRO A 160 20.71 -0.67 -38.91
CA PRO A 160 19.82 0.12 -38.09
C PRO A 160 20.42 0.44 -36.70
N ILE A 161 20.65 1.74 -36.46
CA ILE A 161 21.28 2.37 -35.27
C ILE A 161 20.55 2.07 -33.94
N LYS A 162 19.43 1.34 -33.94
CA LYS A 162 18.60 1.10 -32.74
C LYS A 162 19.21 0.14 -31.69
N LYS A 163 20.31 -0.56 -31.98
CA LYS A 163 20.96 -1.50 -31.02
C LYS A 163 22.30 -1.02 -30.44
N ARG A 164 22.78 0.17 -30.77
CA ARG A 164 24.06 0.70 -30.25
C ARG A 164 23.80 1.92 -29.39
N ARG A 165 23.80 1.77 -28.07
CA ARG A 165 23.90 2.89 -27.13
C ARG A 165 25.28 2.88 -26.48
N LEU A 166 26.14 3.76 -26.96
CA LEU A 166 27.47 3.98 -26.44
C LEU A 166 27.37 4.83 -25.17
N VAL A 167 27.77 4.29 -24.02
CA VAL A 167 28.06 5.05 -22.81
C VAL A 167 29.54 4.86 -22.54
N ASN A 168 30.29 5.97 -22.54
CA ASN A 168 31.70 6.07 -22.16
C ASN A 168 32.73 5.31 -23.03
N GLY A 169 32.45 5.07 -24.31
CA GLY A 169 33.48 4.60 -25.26
C GLY A 169 33.90 3.13 -25.10
N LYS A 170 33.19 2.33 -24.29
CA LYS A 170 33.34 0.88 -24.23
C LYS A 170 32.01 0.24 -24.67
N GLU A 171 32.08 -0.69 -25.62
CA GLU A 171 30.90 -1.32 -26.22
C GLU A 171 30.20 -2.23 -25.19
N LEU A 172 28.93 -1.93 -24.90
CA LEU A 172 28.06 -2.81 -24.11
C LEU A 172 27.28 -3.71 -25.07
N VAL A 173 27.76 -4.94 -25.24
CA VAL A 173 27.01 -6.02 -25.88
C VAL A 173 26.07 -6.60 -24.81
N PHE A 174 24.76 -6.47 -25.02
CA PHE A 174 23.77 -7.13 -24.16
C PHE A 174 23.88 -8.65 -24.35
N ARG A 175 24.41 -9.36 -23.34
CA ARG A 175 24.35 -10.82 -23.25
C ARG A 175 22.95 -11.25 -22.82
N ILE A 176 22.45 -12.29 -23.48
CA ILE A 176 21.18 -12.96 -23.16
C ILE A 176 21.38 -13.77 -21.88
N PRO A 177 20.47 -13.72 -20.89
CA PRO A 177 20.60 -14.53 -19.69
C PRO A 177 20.56 -16.04 -20.02
N GLY A 178 21.66 -16.76 -19.82
CA GLY A 178 21.71 -18.22 -20.02
C GLY A 178 23.08 -18.85 -20.31
N GLU A 179 24.16 -18.08 -20.49
CA GLU A 179 25.48 -18.63 -20.85
C GLU A 179 26.52 -18.38 -19.74
N ASN A 180 26.90 -19.45 -19.04
CA ASN A 180 27.92 -19.48 -18.00
C ASN A 180 29.33 -19.28 -18.59
N SER A 181 30.18 -18.46 -17.96
CA SER A 181 31.63 -18.69 -17.89
C SER A 181 32.29 -17.70 -16.91
N ASP A 182 32.90 -18.29 -15.88
CA ASP A 182 33.99 -17.90 -14.97
C ASP A 182 34.66 -16.52 -15.03
N GLY A 183 35.01 -16.06 -13.82
CA GLY A 183 36.34 -15.50 -13.52
C GLY A 183 36.44 -13.98 -13.43
N GLU A 184 36.49 -13.46 -12.21
CA GLU A 184 37.66 -12.75 -11.63
C GLU A 184 37.23 -11.78 -10.52
N GLU A 185 37.98 -11.90 -9.45
CA GLU A 185 37.98 -11.21 -8.17
C GLU A 185 38.57 -9.81 -8.33
N ASP A 186 38.10 -8.82 -7.56
CA ASP A 186 38.95 -7.73 -7.06
C ASP A 186 38.18 -6.89 -6.03
N GLY A 187 38.59 -7.01 -4.78
CA GLY A 187 38.22 -6.12 -3.70
C GLY A 187 39.18 -4.94 -3.61
N VAL A 188 38.68 -3.78 -3.15
CA VAL A 188 39.53 -2.72 -2.57
C VAL A 188 38.74 -1.98 -1.49
N GLU A 189 39.32 -1.98 -0.29
CA GLU A 189 38.95 -1.19 0.89
C GLU A 189 39.20 0.32 0.71
N GLY A 190 38.55 1.15 1.53
CA GLY A 190 38.97 2.54 1.68
C GLY A 190 37.93 3.40 2.40
N GLY A 191 38.00 3.44 3.72
CA GLY A 191 37.27 4.43 4.52
C GLY A 191 37.94 5.80 4.47
N THR A 192 37.14 6.85 4.72
CA THR A 192 37.57 8.02 5.49
C THR A 192 36.38 8.66 6.16
N ASP A 193 36.62 8.99 7.42
CA ASP A 193 35.75 9.63 8.38
C ASP A 193 35.40 11.04 7.93
N ASN A 194 34.15 11.47 8.17
CA ASN A 194 33.82 12.89 8.10
C ASN A 194 33.03 13.27 9.35
N ALA A 195 33.76 13.97 10.23
CA ALA A 195 33.31 14.52 11.49
C ALA A 195 32.20 15.57 11.27
N MET A 196 31.19 15.51 12.13
CA MET A 196 30.16 16.55 12.24
C MET A 196 30.74 17.80 12.92
N PRO A 197 30.41 19.03 12.49
CA PRO A 197 30.64 20.20 13.29
C PRO A 197 29.48 20.41 14.29
N GLU A 198 29.84 20.43 15.57
CA GLU A 198 29.05 20.99 16.66
C GLU A 198 28.72 22.46 16.37
N ASN A 199 27.46 22.87 16.59
CA ASN A 199 27.12 24.27 16.73
C ASN A 199 26.24 24.43 17.98
N GLU A 200 26.70 25.36 18.80
CA GLU A 200 26.15 25.72 20.10
C GLU A 200 24.86 26.56 19.97
N ASP A 201 24.10 26.42 21.05
CA ASP A 201 22.90 27.09 21.55
C ASP A 201 22.71 28.59 21.19
N GLU A 202 21.52 28.94 20.69
CA GLU A 202 20.94 30.29 20.76
C GLU A 202 19.44 30.17 21.09
N GLY A 203 19.06 30.78 22.20
CA GLY A 203 17.84 30.48 22.95
C GLY A 203 16.53 31.05 22.39
N LEU A 204 15.45 30.33 22.68
CA LEU A 204 14.06 30.77 22.53
C LEU A 204 13.25 30.44 23.81
N PRO A 205 12.24 31.27 24.15
CA PRO A 205 11.75 31.45 25.53
C PRO A 205 10.95 30.25 26.09
N PRO A 206 10.85 30.12 27.42
CA PRO A 206 10.27 28.95 28.07
C PRO A 206 8.75 28.87 27.82
N VAL A 207 8.32 27.75 27.25
CA VAL A 207 6.90 27.38 27.18
C VAL A 207 6.56 26.69 28.50
N GLU A 208 5.61 27.23 29.26
CA GLU A 208 5.14 26.65 30.52
C GLU A 208 4.68 25.20 30.34
N ALA A 209 5.40 24.27 30.96
CA ALA A 209 4.95 22.89 31.11
C ALA A 209 3.79 22.81 32.12
N PRO A 210 2.79 21.93 31.94
CA PRO A 210 1.75 21.73 32.93
C PRO A 210 2.37 21.20 34.23
N LYS A 211 2.04 21.85 35.36
CA LYS A 211 2.48 21.43 36.70
C LYS A 211 2.00 20.00 36.97
N VAL A 212 2.95 19.07 37.04
CA VAL A 212 2.74 17.74 37.61
C VAL A 212 2.47 17.94 39.10
N ILE A 213 1.28 17.56 39.53
CA ILE A 213 0.90 17.57 40.94
C ILE A 213 1.51 16.29 41.52
N ASP A 214 2.51 16.43 42.38
CA ASP A 214 3.07 15.30 43.13
C ASP A 214 1.99 14.73 44.05
N GLU A 215 1.58 13.49 43.79
CA GLU A 215 0.69 12.75 44.68
C GLU A 215 1.39 12.46 46.02
N PRO A 216 0.70 12.58 47.17
CA PRO A 216 1.31 12.32 48.46
C PRO A 216 1.74 10.85 48.58
N ARG A 217 3.05 10.63 48.64
CA ARG A 217 3.68 9.32 48.83
C ARG A 217 3.41 8.84 50.27
N ILE A 218 2.48 7.91 50.43
CA ILE A 218 2.19 7.27 51.72
C ILE A 218 3.29 6.23 52.00
N THR A 219 4.22 6.56 52.89
CA THR A 219 5.13 5.59 53.51
C THR A 219 4.44 4.93 54.69
N ILE A 220 4.24 3.62 54.60
CA ILE A 220 3.77 2.79 55.71
C ILE A 220 5.01 2.38 56.50
N HIS A 221 5.09 2.81 57.77
CA HIS A 221 6.06 2.29 58.72
C HIS A 221 5.45 1.06 59.38
N GLU A 222 6.05 -0.10 59.16
CA GLU A 222 5.78 -1.30 59.94
C GLU A 222 6.62 -1.20 61.23
N ASP A 223 5.97 -0.87 62.35
CA ASP A 223 6.57 -0.98 63.68
C ASP A 223 6.52 -2.46 64.12
N ASP A 224 7.69 -3.02 64.42
CA ASP A 224 7.89 -4.35 65.05
C ASP A 224 7.37 -4.41 66.50
#